data_AF-A0A0E9NEN7-F1
#
_entry.id   AF-A0A0E9NEN7-F1
#
_cell.length_a   1.000
_cell.length_b   1.000
_cell.length_c   1.000
_cell.angle_alpha   90.00
_cell.angle_beta   90.00
_cell.angle_gamma   90.00
#
_symmetry.space_group_name_H-M   'P 1'
#
loop_
_entity.id
_entity.type
_entity.pdbx_description
1 polymer ?
#
loop_
_entity_poly.entity_id
_entity_poly.type
_entity_poly.pdbx_seq_one_letter_code
_entity_poly.pdbx_strand_id
1 'polypeptide(L)' 'MPTRLTKTRKHRGHVSAGKGRVGKHRKHPGGRGLAGGQHHHRTNFDKYHPGYFGKVGMRYVAPTPPIVPLDKSVTLRKS' A
#
# COMPACT_ATOMS: atom_id res chain seq x y z
N MET A 1 -12.28 -9.47 -17.39
CA MET A 1 -13.16 -9.16 -16.23
C MET A 1 -14.44 -8.49 -16.71
N PRO A 2 -15.63 -8.91 -16.26
CA PRO A 2 -16.90 -8.35 -16.72
C PRO A 2 -17.11 -6.91 -16.20
N THR A 3 -17.43 -5.97 -17.09
CA THR A 3 -17.60 -4.53 -16.75
C THR A 3 -18.97 -4.21 -16.13
N ARG A 4 -19.91 -5.18 -16.10
CA ARG A 4 -21.29 -4.99 -15.62
C ARG A 4 -21.38 -4.57 -14.16
N LEU A 5 -20.49 -5.08 -13.30
CA LEU A 5 -20.49 -4.81 -11.86
C LEU A 5 -19.70 -3.54 -11.49
N THR A 6 -19.12 -2.84 -12.47
CA THR A 6 -18.34 -1.63 -12.19
C THR A 6 -19.25 -0.47 -11.76
N LYS A 7 -18.84 0.26 -10.72
CA LYS A 7 -19.59 1.42 -10.19
C LYS A 7 -19.83 2.49 -11.27
N THR A 8 -18.92 2.62 -12.23
CA THR A 8 -18.99 3.61 -13.32
C THR A 8 -20.26 3.50 -14.17
N ARG A 9 -20.82 2.29 -14.35
CA ARG A 9 -22.07 2.09 -15.10
C ARG A 9 -23.26 2.81 -14.45
N LYS A 10 -23.33 2.82 -13.12
CA LYS A 10 -24.39 3.48 -12.35
C LYS A 10 -24.20 4.99 -12.22
N HIS A 11 -23.07 5.55 -12.69
CA HIS A 11 -22.79 6.98 -12.61
C HIS A 11 -23.12 7.78 -13.88
N ARG A 12 -23.61 7.12 -14.95
CA ARG A 12 -24.06 7.80 -16.18
C ARG A 12 -25.29 8.67 -15.87
N GLY A 13 -25.35 9.87 -16.46
CA GLY A 13 -26.40 10.85 -16.18
C GLY A 13 -26.17 11.70 -14.92
N HIS A 14 -25.18 11.35 -14.08
CA HIS A 14 -24.82 12.15 -12.90
C HIS A 14 -23.79 13.22 -13.29
N VAL A 15 -24.03 14.47 -12.91
CA VAL A 15 -23.20 15.63 -13.29
C VAL A 15 -21.72 15.51 -12.88
N SER A 16 -21.43 14.89 -11.74
CA SER A 16 -20.07 14.87 -11.15
C SER A 16 -19.50 13.47 -10.89
N ALA A 17 -20.17 12.42 -11.38
CA ALA A 17 -19.78 11.01 -11.20
C ALA A 17 -19.42 10.63 -9.74
N GLY A 18 -20.07 11.27 -8.76
CA GLY A 18 -19.86 11.00 -7.32
C GLY A 18 -18.64 11.70 -6.68
N LYS A 19 -18.05 12.72 -7.33
CA LYS A 19 -16.87 13.45 -6.82
C LYS A 19 -17.18 14.84 -6.24
N GLY A 20 -18.46 15.11 -5.97
CA GLY A 20 -18.95 16.40 -5.45
C GLY A 20 -18.94 17.52 -6.50
N ARG A 21 -19.73 18.58 -6.27
CA ARG A 21 -19.85 19.71 -7.22
C ARG A 21 -18.71 20.71 -7.11
N VAL A 22 -18.31 21.06 -5.88
CA VAL A 22 -17.38 22.17 -5.58
C VAL A 22 -15.91 21.72 -5.61
N GLY A 23 -15.55 20.70 -4.81
CA GLY A 23 -14.16 20.26 -4.68
C GLY A 23 -13.55 19.67 -5.96
N LYS A 24 -14.39 19.02 -6.79
CA LYS A 24 -14.08 18.34 -8.07
C LYS A 24 -12.95 17.30 -7.96
N HIS A 25 -12.87 16.41 -8.94
CA HIS A 25 -11.76 15.46 -9.02
C HIS A 25 -10.54 16.13 -9.65
N ARG A 26 -9.45 16.24 -8.88
CA ARG A 26 -8.16 16.77 -9.35
C ARG A 26 -7.12 15.67 -9.39
N LYS A 27 -6.13 15.80 -10.29
CA LYS A 27 -5.16 14.72 -10.58
C LYS A 27 -4.33 14.31 -9.35
N HIS A 28 -3.73 15.27 -8.63
CA HIS A 28 -2.89 14.99 -7.44
C HIS A 28 -2.95 16.15 -6.43
N PRO A 29 -3.98 16.26 -5.59
CA PRO A 29 -4.14 17.41 -4.69
C PRO A 29 -3.14 17.48 -3.52
N GLY A 30 -2.44 16.39 -3.19
CA GLY A 30 -1.52 16.32 -2.05
C GLY A 30 -0.16 15.71 -2.36
N GLY A 31 0.22 15.63 -3.65
CA GLY A 31 1.42 14.95 -4.12
C GLY A 31 1.16 13.55 -4.69
N ARG A 32 2.23 12.80 -4.94
CA ARG A 32 2.20 11.43 -5.45
C ARG A 32 2.84 10.47 -4.45
N GLY A 33 2.34 9.23 -4.39
CA GLY A 33 2.87 8.21 -3.48
C GLY A 33 2.76 8.65 -2.01
N LEU A 34 3.86 8.53 -1.27
CA LEU A 34 3.97 8.83 0.16
C LEU A 34 4.56 10.23 0.43
N ALA A 35 4.50 11.14 -0.54
CA ALA A 35 4.99 12.50 -0.40
C ALA A 35 4.28 13.25 0.74
N GLY A 36 5.02 14.12 1.44
CA GLY A 36 4.46 14.97 2.51
C GLY A 36 4.20 14.25 3.84
N GLY A 37 4.71 13.02 4.02
CA GLY A 37 4.45 12.21 5.22
C GLY A 37 4.94 12.80 6.54
N GLN A 38 5.89 13.74 6.54
CA GLN A 38 6.30 14.51 7.73
C GLN A 38 5.72 15.93 7.78
N HIS A 39 5.04 16.37 6.72
CA HIS A 39 4.50 17.71 6.59
C HIS A 39 2.96 17.65 6.66
N HIS A 40 2.28 17.89 5.54
CA HIS A 40 0.82 17.95 5.48
C HIS A 40 0.11 16.58 5.55
N HIS A 41 0.83 15.45 5.46
CA HIS A 41 0.27 14.11 5.70
C HIS A 41 0.72 13.48 7.03
N ARG A 42 1.41 14.23 7.89
CA ARG A 42 1.93 13.76 9.19
C ARG A 42 0.88 13.00 10.01
N THR A 43 -0.32 13.56 10.15
CA THR A 43 -1.40 12.97 10.95
C THR A 43 -1.75 11.54 10.53
N ASN A 44 -1.68 11.22 9.24
CA ASN A 44 -1.98 9.87 8.75
C ASN A 44 -0.88 8.87 9.12
N PHE A 45 0.38 9.29 9.11
CA PHE A 45 1.51 8.44 9.47
C PHE A 45 1.60 8.24 10.98
N ASP A 46 1.45 9.31 11.76
CA ASP A 46 1.49 9.21 13.22
C ASP A 46 0.37 8.32 13.77
N LYS A 47 -0.81 8.38 13.16
CA LYS A 47 -1.98 7.61 13.61
C LYS A 47 -1.92 6.13 13.24
N TYR A 48 -1.53 5.81 12.01
CA TYR A 48 -1.67 4.46 11.48
C TYR A 48 -0.34 3.73 11.27
N HIS A 49 0.79 4.46 11.26
CA HIS A 49 2.10 3.91 10.94
C HIS A 49 3.18 4.46 11.89
N PRO A 50 3.05 4.22 13.21
CA PRO A 50 4.08 4.63 14.16
C PRO A 50 5.41 3.94 13.84
N GLY A 51 6.50 4.71 13.86
CA GLY A 51 7.85 4.21 13.53
C GLY A 51 8.13 4.05 12.03
N TYR A 52 7.22 4.50 11.14
CA TYR A 52 7.48 4.52 9.70
C TYR A 52 8.69 5.39 9.33
N PHE A 53 8.83 6.51 10.04
CA PHE A 53 10.01 7.36 9.95
C PHE A 53 10.97 7.05 11.09
N GLY A 54 12.26 6.99 10.77
CA GLY A 54 13.32 6.69 11.73
C GLY A 54 14.21 5.55 11.25
N LYS A 55 15.40 5.45 11.84
CA LYS A 55 16.33 4.34 11.61
C LYS A 55 16.26 3.41 12.81
N VAL A 56 16.07 2.11 12.55
CA VAL A 56 16.05 1.08 13.58
C VAL A 56 17.09 0.01 13.26
N GLY A 57 17.88 -0.38 14.26
CA GLY A 57 18.87 -1.46 14.15
C GLY A 57 20.06 -1.17 13.22
N MET A 58 20.82 -2.22 12.93
CA MET A 58 21.98 -2.22 12.02
C MET A 58 21.61 -2.91 10.70
N ARG A 59 22.13 -2.40 9.58
CA ARG A 59 21.89 -3.05 8.28
C ARG A 59 22.67 -4.36 8.21
N TYR A 60 21.97 -5.47 7.95
CA TYR A 60 22.58 -6.77 7.72
C TYR A 60 22.68 -7.04 6.22
N VAL A 61 23.90 -7.16 5.69
CA VAL A 61 24.18 -7.15 4.24
C VAL A 61 23.97 -8.54 3.60
N ALA A 62 24.15 -9.62 4.35
CA ALA A 62 23.95 -10.98 3.88
C ALA A 62 23.05 -11.74 4.88
N PRO A 63 21.75 -11.91 4.61
CA PRO A 63 20.86 -12.63 5.52
C PRO A 63 21.32 -14.07 5.73
N THR A 64 21.29 -14.54 6.98
CA THR A 64 21.60 -15.93 7.32
C THR A 64 20.62 -16.84 6.58
N PRO A 65 21.08 -17.97 6.02
CA PRO A 65 20.18 -18.91 5.36
C PRO A 65 19.09 -19.36 6.34
N PRO A 66 17.85 -19.57 5.84
CA PRO A 66 16.75 -20.00 6.69
C PRO A 66 17.12 -21.31 7.38
N ILE A 67 16.90 -21.37 8.69
CA ILE A 67 17.07 -22.61 9.46
C ILE A 67 15.98 -23.57 9.01
N VAL A 68 16.35 -24.59 8.23
CA VAL A 68 15.43 -25.66 7.83
C VAL A 68 15.29 -26.67 8.98
N PRO A 69 14.07 -26.93 9.46
CA PRO A 69 13.83 -27.98 10.44
C PRO A 69 14.30 -29.35 9.92
N LEU A 70 14.97 -30.13 10.79
CA LEU A 70 15.58 -31.41 10.44
C LEU A 70 14.56 -32.45 9.92
N ASP A 71 13.32 -32.39 10.41
CA ASP A 71 12.19 -33.25 10.01
C ASP A 71 11.80 -33.10 8.52
N LYS A 72 12.07 -31.94 7.91
CA LYS A 72 11.75 -31.67 6.49
C LYS A 72 12.92 -31.93 5.53
N SER A 73 14.08 -32.32 6.06
CA SER A 73 15.29 -32.57 5.26
C SER A 73 15.39 -33.98 4.65
N VAL A 74 14.60 -34.93 5.17
CA VAL A 74 14.61 -36.35 4.75
C VAL A 74 13.65 -36.64 3.59
N THR A 75 12.55 -35.88 3.47
CA THR A 75 11.53 -36.05 2.42
C THR A 75 11.90 -35.43 1.06
N LEU A 76 12.98 -34.64 0.98
CA LEU A 76 13.43 -33.94 -0.23
C LEU A 76 14.57 -34.65 -1.01
N ARG A 77 15.02 -35.84 -0.59
CA ARG A 77 16.09 -36.62 -1.26
C ARG A 77 15.57 -37.89 -1.97
N LYS A 78 14.36 -37.84 -2.53
CA LYS A 78 13.83 -38.89 -3.42
C LYS A 78 13.23 -38.26 -4.67
N SER A 79 14.11 -37.90 -5.60
CA SER A 79 13.86 -37.78 -7.04
C SER A 79 15.16 -38.02 -7.77
#